data_AF-X0W6R6-F1
#
_entry.id   AF-X0W6R6-F1
#
_cell.length_a   1.000
_cell.length_b   1.000
_cell.length_c   1.000
_cell.angle_alpha   90.00
_cell.angle_beta   90.00
_cell.angle_gamma   90.00
#
_symmetry.space_group_name_H-M   'P 1'
#
loop_
_entity.id
_entity.type
_entity.pdbx_description
1 polymer ?
#
loop_
_entity_poly.entity_id
_entity_poly.type
_entity_poly.pdbx_seq_one_letter_code
_entity_poly.pdbx_strand_id
1 'polypeptide(L)'
;MLKNTKLDSKKQKKLLSVPKEESTSLCGLCRGTKLLCGRSRCPVLVKFHSRDKVTPLIDKLSLGGSSPPSVFIGRFGYPKVSIGPMIPPVIGDTSLIDTPELWLDKSIDDIVDFRSMLIRGTYNVDVFDVENPNKIVGFTRELALSKNSVFT
;
A
#
# COMPACT_ATOMS: atom_id res chain seq x y z
N MET A 1 24.13 -18.00 41.14
CA MET A 1 23.85 -16.60 41.52
C MET A 1 23.77 -15.77 40.26
N LEU A 2 22.54 -15.40 39.89
CA LEU A 2 22.19 -14.57 38.74
C LEU A 2 22.68 -13.13 38.99
N LYS A 3 23.39 -12.53 38.03
CA LYS A 3 23.52 -11.08 37.94
C LYS A 3 22.97 -10.64 36.60
N ASN A 4 21.70 -10.22 36.66
CA ASN A 4 20.95 -9.55 35.61
C ASN A 4 21.69 -8.28 35.18
N THR A 5 22.21 -8.26 33.95
CA THR A 5 22.62 -7.03 33.28
C THR A 5 21.39 -6.47 32.55
N LYS A 6 20.81 -5.42 33.12
CA LYS A 6 19.72 -4.63 32.51
C LYS A 6 20.19 -4.12 31.14
N LEU A 7 19.54 -4.55 30.05
CA LEU A 7 19.65 -3.87 28.77
C LEU A 7 18.90 -2.53 28.88
N ASP A 8 19.67 -1.45 28.93
CA ASP A 8 19.18 -0.08 28.95
C ASP A 8 18.34 0.23 27.70
N SER A 9 17.07 0.54 27.96
CA SER A 9 16.09 1.08 27.02
C SER A 9 16.56 2.45 26.50
N LYS A 10 17.40 2.45 25.47
CA LYS A 10 17.84 3.67 24.79
C LYS A 10 16.75 4.18 23.84
N LYS A 11 15.91 5.06 24.40
CA LYS A 11 15.42 6.33 23.80
C LYS A 11 15.20 6.28 22.28
N GLN A 12 13.95 6.05 21.86
CA GLN A 12 13.49 6.38 20.51
C GLN A 12 13.79 7.85 20.20
N LYS A 13 14.60 8.10 19.17
CA LYS A 13 14.87 9.44 18.66
C LYS A 13 13.54 10.06 18.23
N LYS A 14 13.11 11.11 18.94
CA LYS A 14 11.95 11.93 18.57
C LYS A 14 12.22 12.49 17.18
N LEU A 15 11.46 12.02 16.18
CA LEU A 15 11.50 12.55 14.82
C LEU A 15 11.23 14.06 14.91
N LEU A 16 12.17 14.87 14.42
CA LEU A 16 12.02 16.32 14.37
C LEU A 16 10.77 16.63 13.54
N SER A 17 9.83 17.36 14.14
CA SER A 17 8.65 17.85 13.44
C SER A 17 9.10 18.81 12.35
N VAL A 18 8.95 18.41 11.09
CA VAL A 18 9.18 19.28 9.94
C VAL A 18 8.28 20.51 10.10
N PRO A 19 8.84 21.74 10.16
CA PRO A 19 8.03 22.94 10.23
C PRO A 19 7.17 23.01 8.97
N LYS A 20 5.85 23.06 9.17
CA LYS A 20 4.88 23.19 8.09
C LYS A 20 4.85 24.67 7.70
N GLU A 21 5.67 25.07 6.75
CA GLU A 21 5.57 26.41 6.17
C GLU A 21 4.20 26.57 5.51
N GLU A 22 3.45 27.59 5.95
CA GLU A 22 2.19 28.04 5.37
C GLU A 22 2.46 28.80 4.06
N SER A 23 3.07 28.13 3.08
CA SER A 23 2.91 28.57 1.70
C SER A 23 1.57 28.02 1.21
N THR A 24 0.72 28.86 0.62
CA THR A 24 -0.39 28.38 -0.19
C THR A 24 0.20 27.42 -1.20
N SER A 25 0.00 26.12 -0.99
CA SER A 25 0.63 25.11 -1.84
C SER A 25 0.34 25.45 -3.30
N LEU A 26 1.37 25.45 -4.15
CA LEU A 26 1.25 25.79 -5.57
C LEU A 26 0.07 25.07 -6.25
N CYS A 27 -0.25 23.86 -5.78
CA CYS A 27 -1.42 23.08 -6.18
C CYS A 27 -2.77 23.76 -5.92
N GLY A 28 -2.95 24.45 -4.79
CA GLY A 28 -4.18 25.18 -4.45
C GLY A 28 -4.45 26.38 -5.36
N LEU A 29 -3.38 27.07 -5.80
CA LEU A 29 -3.47 28.16 -6.79
C LEU A 29 -3.63 27.62 -8.22
N CYS A 30 -2.99 26.49 -8.51
CA CYS A 30 -3.02 25.83 -9.81
C CYS A 30 -4.37 25.19 -10.13
N ARG A 31 -5.06 24.64 -9.11
CA ARG A 31 -6.32 23.87 -9.21
C ARG A 31 -6.29 22.77 -10.29
N GLY A 32 -5.10 22.30 -10.63
CA GLY A 32 -4.87 21.24 -11.62
C GLY A 32 -4.90 21.68 -13.09
N THR A 33 -5.22 22.93 -13.41
CA THR A 33 -5.34 23.40 -14.81
C THR A 33 -4.14 24.22 -15.28
N LYS A 34 -3.47 24.94 -14.37
CA LYS A 34 -2.36 25.85 -14.71
C LYS A 34 -0.98 25.18 -14.73
N LEU A 35 -0.89 23.92 -14.29
CA LEU A 35 0.34 23.12 -14.19
C LEU A 35 1.56 23.87 -13.62
N LEU A 36 1.34 24.72 -12.60
CA LEU A 36 2.39 25.56 -11.96
C LEU A 36 3.55 24.75 -11.34
N CYS A 37 3.38 23.43 -11.18
CA CYS A 37 4.41 22.52 -10.71
C CYS A 37 5.32 21.97 -11.83
N GLY A 38 5.13 22.39 -13.09
CA GLY A 38 5.95 21.99 -14.24
C GLY A 38 5.72 20.57 -14.74
N ARG A 39 4.72 19.86 -14.20
CA ARG A 39 4.38 18.49 -14.64
C ARG A 39 3.45 18.55 -15.84
N SER A 40 3.61 17.62 -16.78
CA SER A 40 2.73 17.49 -17.95
C SER A 40 1.27 17.20 -17.57
N ARG A 41 1.03 16.58 -16.40
CA ARG A 41 -0.29 16.30 -15.85
C ARG A 41 -0.32 16.56 -14.35
N CYS A 42 -1.48 16.98 -13.84
CA CYS A 42 -1.67 17.20 -12.40
C CYS A 42 -1.80 15.85 -11.66
N PRO A 43 -0.89 15.52 -10.71
CA PRO A 43 -0.96 14.27 -9.96
C PRO A 43 -2.23 14.12 -9.12
N VAL A 44 -2.79 15.25 -8.65
CA VAL A 44 -4.02 15.27 -7.85
C VAL A 44 -5.21 14.81 -8.69
N LEU A 45 -5.33 15.34 -9.92
CA LEU A 45 -6.40 14.96 -10.85
C LEU A 45 -6.23 13.51 -11.31
N VAL A 46 -5.01 13.10 -11.67
CA VAL A 46 -4.71 11.72 -12.06
C VAL A 46 -5.14 10.72 -10.96
N LYS A 47 -4.80 11.01 -9.71
CA LYS A 47 -5.22 10.20 -8.56
C LYS A 47 -6.74 10.20 -8.36
N PHE A 48 -7.39 11.34 -8.55
CA PHE A 48 -8.84 11.46 -8.43
C PHE A 48 -9.55 10.60 -9.49
N HIS A 49 -9.20 10.77 -10.76
CA HIS A 49 -9.80 10.00 -11.86
C HIS A 49 -9.57 8.51 -11.73
N SER A 50 -8.34 8.09 -11.37
CA SER A 50 -8.05 6.66 -11.18
C SER A 50 -8.86 6.07 -10.02
N ARG A 51 -9.06 6.83 -8.94
CA ARG A 51 -9.95 6.40 -7.84
C ARG A 51 -11.40 6.31 -8.26
N ASP A 52 -11.91 7.33 -8.96
CA ASP A 52 -13.31 7.39 -9.40
C ASP A 52 -13.67 6.19 -10.31
N LYS A 53 -12.73 5.74 -11.16
CA LYS A 53 -12.88 4.50 -11.95
C LYS A 53 -13.02 3.25 -11.08
N VAL A 54 -12.30 3.18 -9.96
CA VAL A 54 -12.21 1.99 -9.12
C VAL A 54 -13.31 1.96 -8.06
N THR A 55 -13.74 3.11 -7.51
CA THR A 55 -14.80 3.22 -6.50
C THR A 55 -16.06 2.38 -6.79
N PRO A 56 -16.69 2.40 -7.98
CA PRO A 56 -17.89 1.60 -8.24
C PRO A 56 -17.63 0.09 -8.22
N LEU A 57 -16.38 -0.35 -8.42
CA LEU A 57 -15.98 -1.76 -8.35
C LEU A 57 -15.83 -2.26 -6.90
N ILE A 58 -15.77 -1.33 -5.92
CA ILE A 58 -15.53 -1.61 -4.49
C ILE A 58 -16.81 -1.44 -3.65
N ASP A 59 -17.95 -1.07 -4.25
CA ASP A 59 -19.17 -0.68 -3.52
C ASP A 59 -19.90 -1.84 -2.79
N LYS A 60 -19.25 -3.00 -2.63
CA LYS A 60 -19.79 -4.19 -1.97
C LYS A 60 -18.97 -4.54 -0.73
N LEU A 61 -19.68 -4.99 0.31
CA LEU A 61 -19.09 -5.47 1.57
C LEU A 61 -18.16 -6.69 1.38
N SER A 62 -18.36 -7.44 0.30
CA SER A 62 -17.52 -8.57 -0.08
C SER A 62 -16.81 -8.26 -1.39
N LEU A 63 -15.48 -8.42 -1.37
CA LEU A 63 -14.61 -8.24 -2.52
C LEU A 63 -13.96 -9.59 -2.83
N GLY A 64 -14.26 -10.10 -4.02
CA GLY A 64 -13.57 -11.24 -4.62
C GLY A 64 -12.68 -10.75 -5.76
N GLY A 65 -11.53 -11.37 -5.91
CA GLY A 65 -10.58 -11.07 -6.97
C GLY A 65 -9.47 -12.12 -7.00
N SER A 66 -8.66 -12.10 -8.04
CA SER A 66 -7.54 -13.04 -8.14
C SER A 66 -6.54 -12.82 -7.02
N SER A 67 -6.09 -13.91 -6.40
CA SER A 67 -5.06 -13.88 -5.35
C SER A 67 -3.86 -14.73 -5.73
N PRO A 68 -2.63 -14.22 -5.66
CA PRO A 68 -2.24 -12.88 -5.18
C PRO A 68 -2.03 -11.91 -6.34
N PRO A 69 -2.09 -10.60 -6.07
CA PRO A 69 -1.11 -9.72 -6.72
C PRO A 69 -0.02 -9.26 -5.73
N SER A 70 -0.33 -8.89 -4.48
CA SER A 70 0.70 -8.57 -3.47
C SER A 70 0.25 -8.70 -2.02
N VAL A 71 1.24 -8.75 -1.13
CA VAL A 71 1.07 -8.49 0.31
C VAL A 71 1.63 -7.11 0.63
N PHE A 72 0.96 -6.39 1.53
CA PHE A 72 1.47 -5.13 2.05
C PHE A 72 1.78 -5.18 3.52
N ILE A 73 2.90 -4.54 3.87
CA ILE A 73 3.39 -4.39 5.23
C ILE A 73 3.64 -2.90 5.47
N GLY A 74 2.90 -2.32 6.41
CA GLY A 74 3.01 -0.92 6.79
C GLY A 74 4.23 -0.65 7.67
N ARG A 75 4.86 0.51 7.47
CA ARG A 75 5.98 0.99 8.30
C ARG A 75 5.53 1.67 9.61
N PHE A 76 4.34 2.25 9.61
CA PHE A 76 3.85 3.01 10.75
C PHE A 76 3.40 2.08 11.88
N GLY A 77 3.77 2.40 13.12
CA GLY A 77 3.36 1.67 14.32
C GLY A 77 4.33 0.59 14.80
N TYR A 78 5.48 0.39 14.15
CA TYR A 78 6.47 -0.63 14.52
C TYR A 78 6.78 -0.63 16.04
N PRO A 79 6.75 -1.80 16.73
CA PRO A 79 6.69 -3.16 16.18
C PRO A 79 5.28 -3.66 15.82
N LYS A 80 4.22 -2.89 16.09
CA LYS A 80 2.85 -3.23 15.68
C LYS A 80 2.55 -2.67 14.28
N VAL A 81 2.65 -3.50 13.27
CA VAL A 81 2.52 -3.12 11.86
C VAL A 81 1.15 -3.50 11.30
N SER A 82 0.66 -2.70 10.37
CA SER A 82 -0.53 -3.06 9.60
C SER A 82 -0.13 -3.93 8.42
N ILE A 83 -0.70 -5.14 8.34
CA ILE A 83 -0.53 -6.09 7.24
C ILE A 83 -1.84 -6.28 6.48
N GLY A 84 -1.75 -6.76 5.24
CA GLY A 84 -2.91 -7.35 4.58
C GLY A 84 -2.70 -7.59 3.09
N PRO A 85 -3.57 -8.43 2.50
CA PRO A 85 -3.52 -8.73 1.08
C PRO A 85 -3.90 -7.49 0.27
N MET A 86 -3.29 -7.37 -0.90
CA MET A 86 -3.70 -6.47 -1.95
C MET A 86 -4.49 -7.30 -2.97
N ILE A 87 -5.73 -6.91 -3.24
CA ILE A 87 -6.62 -7.65 -4.14
C ILE A 87 -7.16 -6.66 -5.17
N PRO A 88 -7.15 -6.98 -6.47
CA PRO A 88 -7.77 -6.13 -7.47
C PRO A 88 -9.23 -6.58 -7.69
N PRO A 89 -10.16 -5.67 -8.01
CA PRO A 89 -11.56 -6.03 -8.25
C PRO A 89 -11.76 -6.61 -9.67
N VAL A 90 -10.81 -7.42 -10.14
CA VAL A 90 -10.83 -8.09 -11.45
C VAL A 90 -10.44 -9.55 -11.28
N ILE A 91 -11.01 -10.40 -12.13
CA ILE A 91 -10.76 -11.84 -12.16
C ILE A 91 -9.93 -12.14 -13.42
N GLY A 92 -8.83 -12.86 -13.27
CA GLY A 92 -7.88 -13.18 -14.35
C GLY A 92 -6.43 -13.22 -13.88
N ASP A 93 -5.48 -13.18 -14.82
CA ASP A 93 -4.06 -13.08 -14.50
C ASP A 93 -3.71 -11.66 -14.04
N THR A 94 -3.42 -11.52 -12.75
CA THR A 94 -3.10 -10.24 -12.10
C THR A 94 -1.60 -10.04 -11.89
N SER A 95 -0.76 -10.96 -12.39
CA SER A 95 0.70 -10.93 -12.19
C SER A 95 1.33 -9.65 -12.72
N LEU A 96 0.83 -9.14 -13.86
CA LEU A 96 1.32 -7.89 -14.46
C LEU A 96 1.06 -6.67 -13.56
N ILE A 97 0.03 -6.69 -12.72
CA ILE A 97 -0.40 -5.54 -11.90
C ILE A 97 0.56 -5.27 -10.73
N ASP A 98 1.38 -6.26 -10.34
CA ASP A 98 2.31 -6.15 -9.21
C ASP A 98 3.77 -6.52 -9.55
N THR A 99 4.08 -6.77 -10.81
CA THR A 99 5.47 -7.03 -11.27
C THR A 99 6.06 -5.76 -11.88
N PRO A 100 6.68 -4.86 -11.09
CA PRO A 100 7.23 -3.60 -11.59
C PRO A 100 8.32 -3.78 -12.67
N GLU A 101 8.99 -4.92 -12.69
CA GLU A 101 10.00 -5.28 -13.69
C GLU A 101 9.42 -5.32 -15.11
N LEU A 102 8.12 -5.58 -15.25
CA LEU A 102 7.41 -5.65 -16.52
C LEU A 102 6.77 -4.32 -16.95
N TRP A 103 6.95 -3.23 -16.18
CA TRP A 103 6.31 -1.94 -16.47
C TRP A 103 7.15 -1.00 -17.32
N LEU A 104 8.35 -1.37 -17.73
CA LEU A 104 9.25 -0.50 -18.49
C LEU A 104 8.63 0.01 -19.80
N ASP A 105 7.82 -0.83 -20.46
CA ASP A 105 7.13 -0.50 -21.71
C ASP A 105 5.70 0.05 -21.49
N LYS A 106 5.31 0.34 -20.24
CA LYS A 106 3.96 0.81 -19.88
C LYS A 106 3.93 2.31 -19.68
N SER A 107 2.78 2.91 -19.98
CA SER A 107 2.59 4.33 -19.74
C SER A 107 2.44 4.62 -18.25
N ILE A 108 2.71 5.86 -17.84
CA ILE A 108 2.50 6.28 -16.45
C ILE A 108 1.03 6.13 -16.03
N ASP A 109 0.10 6.26 -16.97
CA ASP A 109 -1.33 6.09 -16.70
C ASP A 109 -1.66 4.64 -16.38
N ASP A 110 -1.07 3.69 -17.12
CA ASP A 110 -1.23 2.26 -16.85
C ASP A 110 -0.70 1.92 -15.46
N ILE A 111 0.48 2.43 -15.10
CA ILE A 111 1.07 2.20 -13.77
C ILE A 111 0.18 2.76 -12.66
N VAL A 112 -0.36 3.97 -12.85
CA VAL A 112 -1.28 4.58 -11.89
C VAL A 112 -2.55 3.74 -11.76
N ASP A 113 -3.12 3.27 -12.86
CA ASP A 113 -4.33 2.47 -12.86
C ASP A 113 -4.07 1.10 -12.20
N PHE A 114 -2.95 0.42 -12.51
CA PHE A 114 -2.53 -0.83 -11.84
C PHE A 114 -2.48 -0.64 -10.33
N ARG A 115 -1.81 0.41 -9.85
CA ARG A 115 -1.64 0.63 -8.39
C ARG A 115 -2.91 1.12 -7.71
N SER A 116 -3.79 1.80 -8.42
CA SER A 116 -5.05 2.33 -7.87
C SER A 116 -6.15 1.27 -7.83
N MET A 117 -6.08 0.24 -8.68
CA MET A 117 -6.98 -0.92 -8.65
C MET A 117 -6.72 -1.83 -7.45
N LEU A 118 -5.52 -1.82 -6.86
CA LEU A 118 -5.18 -2.71 -5.76
C LEU A 118 -5.81 -2.24 -4.44
N ILE A 119 -6.78 -3.01 -3.97
CA ILE A 119 -7.51 -2.75 -2.72
C ILE A 119 -6.76 -3.41 -1.58
N ARG A 120 -6.50 -2.64 -0.52
CA ARG A 120 -5.76 -3.08 0.65
C ARG A 120 -6.70 -3.46 1.78
N GLY A 121 -6.69 -4.72 2.19
CA GLY A 121 -7.13 -5.09 3.53
C GLY A 121 -6.11 -4.64 4.57
N THR A 122 -6.54 -4.20 5.75
CA THR A 122 -5.61 -3.79 6.83
C THR A 122 -5.93 -4.52 8.13
N TYR A 123 -4.89 -5.10 8.73
CA TYR A 123 -4.96 -5.83 9.98
C TYR A 123 -3.70 -5.56 10.80
N ASN A 124 -3.82 -5.25 12.09
CA ASN A 124 -2.67 -4.87 12.91
C ASN A 124 -2.09 -6.09 13.62
N VAL A 125 -0.79 -6.29 13.49
CA VAL A 125 -0.06 -7.45 14.05
C VAL A 125 1.24 -6.99 14.67
N ASP A 126 1.64 -7.64 15.77
CA ASP A 126 2.95 -7.47 16.36
C ASP A 126 3.99 -8.33 15.62
N VAL A 127 5.10 -7.72 15.19
CA VAL A 127 6.17 -8.42 14.44
C VAL A 127 6.81 -9.56 15.24
N PHE A 128 6.67 -9.57 16.57
CA PHE A 128 7.21 -10.66 17.41
C PHE A 128 6.25 -11.85 17.56
N ASP A 129 4.98 -11.71 17.19
CA ASP A 129 3.95 -12.74 17.34
C ASP A 129 3.65 -13.46 16.02
N VAL A 130 4.67 -14.13 15.48
CA VAL A 130 4.60 -14.82 14.18
C VAL A 130 4.52 -16.36 14.32
N GLU A 131 4.92 -16.89 15.47
CA GLU A 131 4.99 -18.34 15.74
C GLU A 131 3.63 -18.95 16.14
N ASN A 132 2.72 -18.16 16.71
CA ASN A 132 1.31 -18.52 16.90
C ASN A 132 0.43 -17.63 16.01
N PRO A 133 0.56 -17.72 14.68
CA PRO A 133 -0.03 -16.76 13.79
C PRO A 133 -1.55 -16.84 13.86
N ASN A 134 -2.20 -15.70 14.12
CA ASN A 134 -3.60 -15.53 13.77
C ASN A 134 -3.82 -15.98 12.31
N LYS A 135 -5.02 -16.49 11.99
CA LYS A 135 -5.37 -17.01 10.65
C LYS A 135 -4.92 -16.08 9.51
N ILE A 136 -5.02 -14.77 9.72
CA ILE A 136 -4.63 -13.72 8.78
C ILE A 136 -3.12 -13.70 8.52
N VAL A 137 -2.30 -13.87 9.55
CA VAL A 137 -0.82 -13.92 9.43
C VAL A 137 -0.42 -15.16 8.65
N GLY A 138 -1.05 -16.31 8.93
CA GLY A 138 -0.87 -17.54 8.17
C GLY A 138 -1.20 -17.35 6.69
N PHE A 139 -2.39 -16.85 6.37
CA PHE A 139 -2.76 -16.56 4.97
C PHE A 139 -1.84 -15.56 4.30
N THR A 140 -1.40 -14.52 5.02
CA THR A 140 -0.47 -13.53 4.48
C THR A 140 0.87 -14.19 4.12
N ARG A 141 1.37 -15.12 4.95
CA ARG A 141 2.57 -15.92 4.66
C ARG A 141 2.36 -16.80 3.42
N GLU A 142 1.25 -17.52 3.34
CA GLU A 142 0.94 -18.37 2.16
C GLU A 142 0.87 -17.55 0.87
N LEU A 143 0.21 -16.39 0.90
CA LEU A 143 0.15 -15.47 -0.23
C LEU A 143 1.54 -14.97 -0.64
N ALA A 144 2.39 -14.63 0.33
CA ALA A 144 3.76 -14.18 0.05
C ALA A 144 4.66 -15.28 -0.53
N LEU A 145 4.41 -16.55 -0.18
CA LEU A 145 5.13 -17.71 -0.71
C LEU A 145 4.61 -18.19 -2.07
N SER A 146 3.38 -17.81 -2.42
CA SER A 146 2.76 -18.25 -3.66
C SER A 146 3.34 -17.54 -4.88
N LYS A 147 3.53 -18.30 -5.97
CA LYS A 147 4.14 -17.81 -7.22
C LYS A 147 3.13 -17.36 -8.27
N ASN A 148 1.97 -18.01 -8.31
CA ASN A 148 0.97 -17.83 -9.37
C ASN A 148 -0.33 -17.32 -8.76
N SER A 149 -1.04 -16.45 -9.48
CA SER A 149 -2.39 -16.05 -9.12
C SER A 149 -3.38 -17.20 -9.31
N VAL A 150 -4.14 -17.50 -8.27
CA VAL A 150 -5.30 -18.40 -8.30
C VAL A 150 -6.56 -17.55 -8.40
N PHE A 151 -7.45 -17.95 -9.29
CA PHE A 151 -8.78 -17.38 -9.49
C PHE A 151 -9.80 -18.51 -9.42
N THR A 152 -10.82 -18.35 -8.59
CA THR A 152 -11.97 -19.26 -8.44
C THR A 152 -13.26 -18.47 -8.48
#